data_AF-A0A0K1QB13-F1
#
_entry.id   AF-A0A0K1QB13-F1
#
_cell.length_a   1.000
_cell.length_b   1.000
_cell.length_c   1.000
_cell.angle_alpha   90.00
_cell.angle_beta   90.00
_cell.angle_gamma   90.00
#
_symmetry.space_group_name_H-M   'P 1'
#
loop_
_entity.id
_entity.type
_entity.pdbx_description
1 polymer ?
#
loop_
_entity_poly.entity_id
_entity_poly.type
_entity_poly.pdbx_seq_one_letter_code
_entity_poly.pdbx_strand_id
1 'polypeptide(L)'
;MDGRGTSVARRARMLLLLRPSFIGLVFVGVALVSATLVSRKLSERFDAAKSVSSESCRAFRAEPGHAHARVCNDDSFAPSPWPSFREGLAAIATAKNALDCHDTAGAVPSLTRALQIANELDDRATLTSAVLSARLVSETLVLLERRDALLDREFRKSLLGGVHLRSARHPFEAERIDRLWMLANADHKTWFGRSAVLEFVLVDSMVQNDVVLDAMGRAIAEGNVEKCKVEARRTVGVFTSDGLDASLCPMMGTVVHTSRRLEETRSALANADPW
;
A
#
# COMPACT_ATOMS: atom_id res chain seq x y z
N MET A 1 77.08 -65.15 11.12
CA MET A 1 77.17 -64.34 9.89
C MET A 1 76.03 -63.33 9.95
N ASP A 2 76.42 -62.05 10.06
CA ASP A 2 75.81 -60.81 9.52
C ASP A 2 74.28 -60.72 9.39
N GLY A 3 73.58 -59.65 9.79
CA GLY A 3 73.99 -58.30 10.16
C GLY A 3 72.95 -57.27 9.66
N ARG A 4 72.52 -56.38 10.56
CA ARG A 4 71.95 -55.01 10.36
C ARG A 4 70.60 -54.81 9.66
N GLY A 5 69.79 -53.90 10.23
CA GLY A 5 68.84 -53.10 9.43
C GLY A 5 67.64 -52.49 10.16
N THR A 6 67.90 -51.60 11.11
CA THR A 6 67.08 -50.47 11.61
C THR A 6 65.72 -50.12 10.96
N SER A 7 64.80 -49.70 11.86
CA SER A 7 63.88 -48.56 11.70
C SER A 7 62.72 -48.68 10.70
N VAL A 8 61.58 -49.16 11.17
CA VAL A 8 60.26 -48.64 10.72
C VAL A 8 59.41 -48.27 11.94
N ALA A 9 59.73 -47.07 12.42
CA ALA A 9 58.81 -46.04 12.85
C ALA A 9 57.41 -46.47 13.35
N ARG A 10 57.24 -46.31 14.67
CA ARG A 10 56.08 -45.65 15.31
C ARG A 10 55.41 -44.65 14.35
N ARG A 11 54.45 -45.09 13.55
CA ARG A 11 53.55 -44.26 12.73
C ARG A 11 52.15 -44.86 12.81
N ALA A 12 51.51 -44.73 13.97
CA ALA A 12 50.08 -45.04 14.06
C ALA A 12 49.33 -44.34 15.21
N ARG A 13 49.97 -43.43 15.97
CA ARG A 13 49.30 -42.75 17.08
C ARG A 13 49.75 -41.30 17.21
N MET A 14 49.59 -40.50 16.15
CA MET A 14 49.69 -39.04 16.27
C MET A 14 48.99 -38.32 15.11
N LEU A 15 47.70 -38.61 14.86
CA LEU A 15 46.89 -37.86 13.88
C LEU A 15 45.45 -37.61 14.36
N LEU A 16 45.24 -37.54 15.68
CA LEU A 16 43.92 -37.27 16.27
C LEU A 16 43.94 -36.07 17.23
N LEU A 17 44.76 -35.06 16.95
CA LEU A 17 44.79 -33.79 17.69
C LEU A 17 44.98 -32.57 16.78
N LEU A 18 44.45 -32.61 15.55
CA LEU A 18 44.22 -31.39 14.76
C LEU A 18 42.80 -30.88 15.02
N ARG A 19 42.67 -30.25 16.19
CA ARG A 19 41.83 -29.09 16.52
C ARG A 19 40.41 -29.02 15.89
N PRO A 20 39.37 -29.48 16.62
CA PRO A 20 37.99 -29.03 16.39
C PRO A 20 37.80 -27.50 16.52
N SER A 21 38.81 -26.78 17.02
CA SER A 21 38.84 -25.31 17.14
C SER A 21 38.87 -24.57 15.79
N PHE A 22 39.36 -25.18 14.71
CA PHE A 22 39.46 -24.51 13.41
C PHE A 22 38.14 -24.53 12.61
N ILE A 23 37.35 -25.60 12.74
CA ILE A 23 36.06 -25.70 12.05
C ILE A 23 35.05 -24.73 12.69
N GLY A 24 35.04 -24.61 14.03
CA GLY A 24 34.20 -23.64 14.74
C GLY A 24 34.50 -22.19 14.37
N LEU A 25 35.78 -21.80 14.26
CA LEU A 25 36.19 -20.44 13.90
C LEU A 25 35.87 -20.06 12.44
N VAL A 26 35.94 -21.01 11.50
CA VAL A 26 35.58 -20.75 10.09
C VAL A 26 34.07 -20.63 9.91
N PHE A 27 33.26 -21.47 10.58
CA PHE A 27 31.80 -21.34 10.51
C PHE A 27 31.28 -20.08 11.22
N VAL A 28 31.86 -19.71 12.36
CA VAL A 28 31.52 -18.45 13.06
C VAL A 28 32.01 -17.24 12.25
N GLY A 29 33.19 -17.30 11.64
CA GLY A 29 33.71 -16.24 10.77
C GLY A 29 32.90 -16.03 9.51
N VAL A 30 32.47 -17.09 8.82
CA VAL A 30 31.59 -16.99 7.65
C VAL A 30 30.21 -16.50 8.06
N ALA A 31 29.62 -16.97 9.17
CA ALA A 31 28.34 -16.46 9.66
C ALA A 31 28.41 -14.98 10.07
N LEU A 32 29.49 -14.53 10.70
CA LEU A 32 29.70 -13.11 11.05
C LEU A 32 29.95 -12.25 9.82
N VAL A 33 30.72 -12.72 8.84
CA VAL A 33 30.98 -12.01 7.57
C VAL A 33 29.72 -11.96 6.71
N SER A 34 28.94 -13.05 6.64
CA SER A 34 27.64 -13.07 5.98
C SER A 34 26.63 -12.17 6.69
N ALA A 35 26.57 -12.17 8.02
CA ALA A 35 25.70 -11.28 8.78
C ALA A 35 26.10 -9.80 8.64
N THR A 36 27.40 -9.47 8.62
CA THR A 36 27.87 -8.09 8.41
C THR A 36 27.71 -7.61 6.96
N LEU A 37 27.89 -8.48 5.96
CA LEU A 37 27.59 -8.16 4.55
C LEU A 37 26.08 -7.99 4.31
N VAL A 38 25.26 -8.84 4.93
CA VAL A 38 23.80 -8.71 4.88
C VAL A 38 23.36 -7.42 5.59
N SER A 39 23.90 -7.11 6.78
CA SER A 39 23.60 -5.87 7.50
C SER A 39 24.06 -4.61 6.77
N ARG A 40 25.23 -4.61 6.11
CA ARG A 40 25.67 -3.47 5.27
C ARG A 40 24.79 -3.27 4.05
N LYS A 41 24.49 -4.34 3.30
CA LYS A 41 23.57 -4.26 2.15
C LYS A 41 22.17 -3.85 2.57
N LEU A 42 21.71 -4.25 3.75
CA LEU A 42 20.44 -3.78 4.32
C LEU A 42 20.50 -2.29 4.64
N SER A 43 21.55 -1.83 5.34
CA SER A 43 21.73 -0.40 5.67
C SER A 43 21.75 0.49 4.42
N GLU A 44 22.51 0.11 3.40
CA GLU A 44 22.58 0.84 2.12
C GLU A 44 21.21 0.90 1.42
N ARG A 45 20.39 -0.16 1.55
CA ARG A 45 19.01 -0.19 1.03
C ARG A 45 18.06 0.69 1.83
N PHE A 46 18.20 0.74 3.15
CA PHE A 46 17.44 1.68 4.00
C PHE A 46 17.77 3.14 3.64
N ASP A 47 19.04 3.46 3.44
CA ASP A 47 19.47 4.80 3.05
C ASP A 47 18.97 5.17 1.63
N ALA A 48 19.02 4.23 0.69
CA ALA A 48 18.45 4.41 -0.64
C ALA A 48 16.93 4.61 -0.60
N ALA A 49 16.20 3.80 0.17
CA ALA A 49 14.76 3.94 0.36
C ALA A 49 14.40 5.30 0.99
N LYS A 50 15.21 5.79 1.94
CA LYS A 50 15.02 7.10 2.57
C LYS A 50 15.24 8.27 1.60
N SER A 51 16.21 8.15 0.69
CA SER A 51 16.44 9.13 -0.37
C SER A 51 15.27 9.16 -1.36
N VAL A 52 14.85 7.99 -1.85
CA VAL A 52 13.76 7.86 -2.83
C VAL A 52 12.42 8.28 -2.22
N SER A 53 12.14 7.92 -0.96
CA SER A 53 10.91 8.30 -0.26
C SER A 53 10.79 9.81 -0.11
N SER A 54 11.86 10.50 0.28
CA SER A 54 11.87 11.96 0.47
C SER A 54 11.66 12.74 -0.83
N GLU A 55 12.18 12.24 -1.94
CA GLU A 55 11.95 12.81 -3.28
C GLU A 55 10.53 12.55 -3.76
N SER A 56 10.08 11.30 -3.69
CA SER A 56 8.73 10.89 -4.12
C SER A 56 7.65 11.60 -3.31
N CYS A 57 7.86 11.77 -2.01
CA CYS A 57 6.98 12.55 -1.13
C CYS A 57 6.85 14.03 -1.53
N ARG A 58 7.97 14.65 -1.92
CA ARG A 58 7.95 16.04 -2.41
C ARG A 58 7.24 16.16 -3.74
N ALA A 59 7.52 15.24 -4.68
CA ALA A 59 6.86 15.20 -5.98
C ALA A 59 5.35 15.01 -5.83
N PHE A 60 4.92 14.03 -5.02
CA PHE A 60 3.52 13.75 -4.76
C PHE A 60 2.79 14.94 -4.13
N ARG A 61 3.38 15.59 -3.12
CA ARG A 61 2.78 16.79 -2.48
C ARG A 61 2.77 18.03 -3.38
N ALA A 62 3.62 18.09 -4.40
CA ALA A 62 3.65 19.20 -5.36
C ALA A 62 2.48 19.14 -6.35
N GLU A 63 1.81 18.00 -6.50
CA GLU A 63 0.65 17.88 -7.37
C GLU A 63 -0.59 18.60 -6.80
N PRO A 64 -1.33 19.35 -7.64
CA PRO A 64 -2.57 19.99 -7.23
C PRO A 64 -3.59 18.98 -6.70
N GLY A 65 -3.87 19.06 -5.40
CA GLY A 65 -4.79 18.16 -4.69
C GLY A 65 -4.10 17.26 -3.66
N HIS A 66 -2.79 17.05 -3.74
CA HIS A 66 -2.06 16.13 -2.85
C HIS A 66 -1.23 16.85 -1.77
N ALA A 67 -1.27 18.18 -1.69
CA ALA A 67 -0.54 18.98 -0.72
C ALA A 67 -0.80 18.57 0.76
N HIS A 68 -1.98 18.03 1.05
CA HIS A 68 -2.37 17.58 2.39
C HIS A 68 -2.31 16.05 2.60
N ALA A 69 -1.85 15.30 1.59
CA ALA A 69 -1.77 13.85 1.69
C ALA A 69 -0.78 13.43 2.79
N ARG A 70 -1.25 12.52 3.66
CA ARG A 70 -0.52 12.08 4.87
C ARG A 70 0.40 10.87 4.63
N VAL A 71 0.52 10.43 3.38
CA VAL A 71 1.37 9.30 2.93
C VAL A 71 2.85 9.43 3.32
N CYS A 72 3.28 10.64 3.70
CA CYS A 72 4.66 10.97 4.09
C CYS A 72 4.76 11.55 5.51
N ASN A 73 3.82 11.21 6.40
CA ASN A 73 3.89 11.62 7.80
C ASN A 73 4.52 10.51 8.65
N ASP A 74 5.35 10.90 9.63
CA ASP A 74 6.01 10.00 10.59
C ASP A 74 5.04 9.22 11.50
N ASP A 75 3.74 9.50 11.43
CA ASP A 75 2.68 8.75 12.12
C ASP A 75 2.47 7.37 11.46
N SER A 76 3.51 6.55 11.55
CA SER A 76 3.46 5.09 11.37
C SER A 76 2.48 4.40 12.34
N PHE A 77 1.89 5.17 13.26
CA PHE A 77 0.82 4.81 14.19
C PHE A 77 -0.53 5.48 13.89
N ALA A 78 -0.76 5.93 12.65
CA ALA A 78 -2.05 6.46 12.24
C ALA A 78 -3.16 5.49 12.72
N PRO A 79 -4.17 5.98 13.47
CA PRO A 79 -5.22 5.12 13.98
C PRO A 79 -5.86 4.33 12.85
N SER A 80 -6.18 3.06 13.08
CA SER A 80 -6.87 2.20 12.12
C SER A 80 -7.99 2.97 11.38
N PRO A 81 -8.15 2.83 10.05
CA PRO A 81 -9.19 3.53 9.31
C PRO A 81 -10.61 2.95 9.55
N TRP A 82 -10.69 1.76 10.13
CA TRP A 82 -11.95 1.02 10.33
C TRP A 82 -12.97 1.72 11.24
N PRO A 83 -12.62 2.35 12.37
CA PRO A 83 -13.56 3.12 13.17
C PRO A 83 -14.21 4.26 12.38
N SER A 84 -13.42 5.08 11.68
CA SER A 84 -13.94 6.16 10.82
C SER A 84 -14.84 5.60 9.71
N PHE A 85 -14.43 4.52 9.06
CA PHE A 85 -15.25 3.87 8.05
C PHE A 85 -16.61 3.40 8.60
N ARG A 86 -16.64 2.79 9.79
CA ARG A 86 -17.89 2.38 10.45
C ARG A 86 -18.78 3.57 10.79
N GLU A 87 -18.19 4.68 11.23
CA GLU A 87 -18.92 5.93 11.46
C GLU A 87 -19.55 6.45 10.15
N GLY A 88 -18.80 6.42 9.04
CA GLY A 88 -19.29 6.79 7.72
C GLY A 88 -20.48 5.92 7.27
N LEU A 89 -20.38 4.59 7.44
CA LEU A 89 -21.48 3.68 7.15
C LEU A 89 -22.71 3.95 8.02
N ALA A 90 -22.52 4.24 9.31
CA ALA A 90 -23.61 4.60 10.21
C ALA A 90 -24.30 5.90 9.76
N ALA A 91 -23.52 6.91 9.33
CA ALA A 91 -24.06 8.15 8.78
C ALA A 91 -24.88 7.91 7.49
N ILE A 92 -24.40 7.05 6.57
CA ILE A 92 -25.18 6.66 5.38
C ILE A 92 -26.49 5.95 5.78
N ALA A 93 -26.44 5.07 6.79
CA ALA A 93 -27.64 4.38 7.28
C ALA A 93 -28.66 5.35 7.90
N THR A 94 -28.20 6.33 8.69
CA THR A 94 -29.06 7.39 9.23
C THR A 94 -29.68 8.23 8.13
N ALA A 95 -28.89 8.66 7.13
CA ALA A 95 -29.39 9.40 5.98
C ALA A 95 -30.45 8.61 5.21
N LYS A 96 -30.20 7.32 4.98
CA LYS A 96 -31.16 6.44 4.32
C LYS A 96 -32.48 6.37 5.10
N ASN A 97 -32.44 6.17 6.42
CA ASN A 97 -33.64 6.11 7.25
C ASN A 97 -34.43 7.43 7.21
N ALA A 98 -33.74 8.57 7.26
CA ALA A 98 -34.37 9.89 7.13
C ALA A 98 -35.08 10.04 5.76
N LEU A 99 -34.41 9.66 4.67
CA LEU A 99 -35.00 9.66 3.32
C LEU A 99 -36.18 8.70 3.19
N ASP A 100 -36.13 7.53 3.84
CA ASP A 100 -37.23 6.57 3.86
C ASP A 100 -38.48 7.18 4.56
N CYS A 101 -38.27 8.05 5.55
CA CYS A 101 -39.30 8.83 6.23
C CYS A 101 -39.66 10.16 5.52
N HIS A 102 -39.13 10.41 4.32
CA HIS A 102 -39.30 11.67 3.57
C HIS A 102 -38.76 12.92 4.30
N ASP A 103 -37.84 12.72 5.25
CA ASP A 103 -37.12 13.78 5.95
C ASP A 103 -35.81 14.12 5.23
N THR A 104 -35.93 14.89 4.14
CA THR A 104 -34.76 15.36 3.37
C THR A 104 -33.85 16.24 4.24
N ALA A 105 -34.41 17.11 5.08
CA ALA A 105 -33.62 18.00 5.92
C ALA A 105 -32.77 17.24 6.95
N GLY A 106 -33.33 16.18 7.55
CA GLY A 106 -32.61 15.29 8.47
C GLY A 106 -31.56 14.40 7.80
N ALA A 107 -31.72 14.09 6.50
CA ALA A 107 -30.75 13.29 5.75
C ALA A 107 -29.46 14.06 5.42
N VAL A 108 -29.56 15.38 5.19
CA VAL A 108 -28.48 16.24 4.70
C VAL A 108 -27.22 16.20 5.59
N PRO A 109 -27.30 16.38 6.93
CA PRO A 109 -26.12 16.37 7.79
C PRO A 109 -25.42 15.01 7.78
N SER A 110 -26.20 13.92 7.74
CA SER A 110 -25.65 12.56 7.73
C SER A 110 -24.94 12.22 6.42
N LEU A 111 -25.51 12.61 5.26
CA LEU A 111 -24.82 12.47 3.97
C LEU A 111 -23.54 13.29 3.92
N THR A 112 -23.59 14.53 4.42
CA THR A 112 -22.43 15.43 4.47
C THR A 112 -21.33 14.84 5.33
N ARG A 113 -21.66 14.31 6.52
CA ARG A 113 -20.69 13.66 7.42
C ARG A 113 -20.06 12.42 6.77
N ALA A 114 -20.85 11.58 6.11
CA ALA A 114 -20.32 10.39 5.44
C ALA A 114 -19.27 10.74 4.38
N LEU A 115 -19.51 11.79 3.60
CA LEU A 115 -18.59 12.26 2.56
C LEU A 115 -17.37 13.01 3.12
N GLN A 116 -17.51 13.73 4.22
CA GLN A 116 -16.36 14.28 4.95
C GLN A 116 -15.45 13.17 5.44
N ILE A 117 -16.01 12.10 6.03
CA ILE A 117 -15.24 10.92 6.44
C ILE A 117 -14.54 10.27 5.24
N ALA A 118 -15.21 10.18 4.09
CA ALA A 118 -14.60 9.65 2.87
C ALA A 118 -13.38 10.48 2.44
N ASN A 119 -13.47 11.81 2.47
CA ASN A 119 -12.32 12.69 2.20
C ASN A 119 -11.20 12.52 3.24
N GLU A 120 -11.53 12.47 4.53
CA GLU A 120 -10.55 12.23 5.60
C GLU A 120 -9.82 10.90 5.45
N LEU A 121 -10.50 9.87 4.94
CA LEU A 121 -9.91 8.57 4.61
C LEU A 121 -9.02 8.67 3.36
N ASP A 122 -9.47 9.32 2.29
CA ASP A 122 -8.68 9.51 1.06
C ASP A 122 -7.39 10.31 1.34
N ASP A 123 -7.44 11.31 2.21
CA ASP A 123 -6.30 12.13 2.63
C ASP A 123 -5.19 11.33 3.33
N ARG A 124 -5.50 10.13 3.85
CA ARG A 124 -4.48 9.22 4.40
C ARG A 124 -3.62 8.61 3.29
N ALA A 125 -4.15 8.49 2.08
CA ALA A 125 -3.44 8.05 0.88
C ALA A 125 -2.74 6.68 1.04
N THR A 126 -3.37 5.75 1.77
CA THR A 126 -3.01 4.32 1.79
C THR A 126 -4.02 3.51 0.96
N LEU A 127 -3.64 2.33 0.44
CA LEU A 127 -4.57 1.46 -0.29
C LEU A 127 -5.86 1.20 0.50
N THR A 128 -5.72 0.82 1.78
CA THR A 128 -6.89 0.47 2.60
C THR A 128 -7.80 1.69 2.75
N SER A 129 -7.27 2.86 3.06
CA SER A 129 -8.09 4.06 3.23
C SER A 129 -8.72 4.54 1.91
N ALA A 130 -8.02 4.41 0.78
CA ALA A 130 -8.56 4.69 -0.55
C ALA A 130 -9.76 3.79 -0.89
N VAL A 131 -9.66 2.48 -0.64
CA VAL A 131 -10.75 1.52 -0.86
C VAL A 131 -11.95 1.82 0.04
N LEU A 132 -11.72 2.11 1.32
CA LEU A 132 -12.79 2.45 2.26
C LEU A 132 -13.47 3.78 1.90
N SER A 133 -12.69 4.79 1.48
CA SER A 133 -13.22 6.06 0.96
C SER A 133 -14.08 5.84 -0.28
N ALA A 134 -13.56 5.12 -1.29
CA ALA A 134 -14.29 4.77 -2.50
C ALA A 134 -15.58 4.01 -2.17
N ARG A 135 -15.57 3.11 -1.18
CA ARG A 135 -16.80 2.42 -0.75
C ARG A 135 -17.85 3.40 -0.21
N LEU A 136 -17.49 4.33 0.66
CA LEU A 136 -18.43 5.33 1.20
C LEU A 136 -19.00 6.24 0.09
N VAL A 137 -18.15 6.67 -0.85
CA VAL A 137 -18.58 7.45 -2.01
C VAL A 137 -19.54 6.63 -2.88
N SER A 138 -19.20 5.38 -3.20
CA SER A 138 -20.04 4.52 -4.02
C SER A 138 -21.41 4.27 -3.40
N GLU A 139 -21.48 4.00 -2.08
CA GLU A 139 -22.74 3.80 -1.36
C GLU A 139 -23.59 5.08 -1.35
N THR A 140 -22.94 6.23 -1.20
CA THR A 140 -23.60 7.54 -1.26
C THR A 140 -24.19 7.78 -2.65
N LEU A 141 -23.42 7.55 -3.72
CA LEU A 141 -23.90 7.68 -5.11
C LEU A 141 -25.11 6.78 -5.38
N VAL A 142 -25.06 5.51 -4.96
CA VAL A 142 -26.21 4.57 -5.09
C VAL A 142 -27.45 5.09 -4.36
N LEU A 143 -27.28 5.66 -3.16
CA LEU A 143 -28.39 6.23 -2.42
C LEU A 143 -28.98 7.46 -3.11
N LEU A 144 -28.13 8.36 -3.63
CA LEU A 144 -28.57 9.55 -4.36
C LEU A 144 -29.34 9.18 -5.64
N GLU A 145 -28.87 8.19 -6.40
CA GLU A 145 -29.55 7.71 -7.62
C GLU A 145 -30.93 7.11 -7.31
N ARG A 146 -31.04 6.34 -6.22
CA ARG A 146 -32.33 5.74 -5.81
C ARG A 146 -33.32 6.75 -5.25
N ARG A 147 -32.85 7.90 -4.79
CA ARG A 147 -33.63 8.95 -4.12
C ARG A 147 -33.61 10.26 -4.89
N ASP A 148 -33.37 10.20 -6.20
CA ASP A 148 -33.26 11.36 -7.10
C ASP A 148 -34.42 12.35 -6.92
N ALA A 149 -35.65 11.83 -6.87
CA ALA A 149 -36.87 12.63 -6.72
C ALA A 149 -37.02 13.35 -5.36
N LEU A 150 -36.28 12.93 -4.32
CA LEU A 150 -36.37 13.50 -2.97
C LEU A 150 -35.28 14.55 -2.68
N LEU A 151 -34.23 14.57 -3.51
CA LEU A 151 -33.06 15.42 -3.32
C LEU A 151 -32.92 16.37 -4.50
N ASP A 152 -33.04 17.66 -4.21
CA ASP A 152 -32.89 18.67 -5.25
C ASP A 152 -31.49 18.62 -5.90
N ARG A 153 -31.43 19.10 -7.14
CA ARG A 153 -30.22 19.03 -7.96
C ARG A 153 -29.07 19.86 -7.40
N GLU A 154 -29.37 21.06 -6.89
CA GLU A 154 -28.35 21.97 -6.36
C GLU A 154 -27.72 21.41 -5.09
N PHE A 155 -28.51 20.73 -4.25
CA PHE A 155 -28.06 19.99 -3.10
C PHE A 155 -27.12 18.85 -3.52
N ARG A 156 -27.53 18.00 -4.47
CA ARG A 156 -26.65 16.93 -4.98
C ARG A 156 -25.35 17.47 -5.54
N LYS A 157 -25.40 18.58 -6.28
CA LYS A 157 -24.24 19.27 -6.83
C LYS A 157 -23.32 19.81 -5.73
N SER A 158 -23.88 20.45 -4.71
CA SER A 158 -23.14 20.96 -3.55
C SER A 158 -22.49 19.82 -2.76
N LEU A 159 -23.28 18.79 -2.43
CA LEU A 159 -22.87 17.61 -1.69
C LEU A 159 -21.71 16.88 -2.39
N LEU A 160 -21.84 16.65 -3.70
CA LEU A 160 -20.80 15.98 -4.48
C LEU A 160 -19.64 16.92 -4.82
N GLY A 161 -19.82 18.24 -4.88
CA GLY A 161 -18.75 19.18 -5.26
C GLY A 161 -17.54 19.17 -4.32
N GLY A 162 -17.76 18.90 -3.03
CA GLY A 162 -16.70 18.86 -2.00
C GLY A 162 -16.00 17.52 -1.81
N VAL A 163 -16.37 16.48 -2.58
CA VAL A 163 -15.77 15.12 -2.42
C VAL A 163 -14.50 15.01 -3.25
N HIS A 164 -13.48 14.29 -2.78
CA HIS A 164 -12.32 13.99 -3.61
C HIS A 164 -11.90 12.53 -3.44
N LEU A 165 -11.54 11.88 -4.55
CA LEU A 165 -10.91 10.55 -4.58
C LEU A 165 -9.53 10.72 -5.24
N ARG A 166 -8.64 11.45 -4.57
CA ARG A 166 -7.33 11.85 -5.08
C ARG A 166 -6.44 10.64 -5.30
N SER A 167 -6.53 9.66 -4.40
CA SER A 167 -5.83 8.37 -4.54
C SER A 167 -6.12 7.65 -5.86
N ALA A 168 -7.26 7.91 -6.50
CA ALA A 168 -7.60 7.31 -7.80
C ALA A 168 -6.71 7.79 -8.97
N ARG A 169 -6.07 8.97 -8.86
CA ARG A 169 -5.19 9.50 -9.92
C ARG A 169 -3.86 8.75 -9.99
N HIS A 170 -3.35 8.36 -8.83
CA HIS A 170 -2.07 7.69 -8.68
C HIS A 170 -2.23 6.48 -7.74
N PRO A 171 -3.02 5.46 -8.14
CA PRO A 171 -3.48 4.42 -7.22
C PRO A 171 -2.32 3.65 -6.59
N PHE A 172 -1.26 3.36 -7.35
CA PHE A 172 -0.11 2.61 -6.83
C PHE A 172 1.01 3.48 -6.25
N GLU A 173 1.08 4.76 -6.64
CA GLU A 173 2.17 5.64 -6.21
C GLU A 173 2.06 5.98 -4.73
N ALA A 174 0.84 6.23 -4.25
CA ALA A 174 0.62 6.50 -2.84
C ALA A 174 1.00 5.29 -1.97
N GLU A 175 0.62 4.07 -2.37
CA GLU A 175 1.04 2.84 -1.69
C GLU A 175 2.56 2.65 -1.77
N ARG A 176 3.20 2.95 -2.91
CA ARG A 176 4.65 2.89 -3.06
C ARG A 176 5.35 3.81 -2.06
N ILE A 177 4.90 5.06 -1.97
CA ILE A 177 5.45 6.07 -1.06
C ILE A 177 5.26 5.65 0.40
N ASP A 178 4.07 5.18 0.78
CA ASP A 178 3.79 4.67 2.14
C ASP A 178 4.75 3.54 2.52
N ARG A 179 4.92 2.55 1.64
CA ARG A 179 5.82 1.42 1.86
C ARG A 179 7.28 1.82 1.94
N LEU A 180 7.72 2.73 1.05
CA LEU A 180 9.05 3.33 1.07
C LEU A 180 9.31 4.08 2.38
N TRP A 181 8.33 4.83 2.86
CA TRP A 181 8.41 5.60 4.11
C TRP A 181 8.44 4.69 5.35
N MET A 182 7.58 3.67 5.39
CA MET A 182 7.59 2.64 6.44
C MET A 182 8.95 1.95 6.51
N LEU A 183 9.52 1.57 5.36
CA LEU A 183 10.83 0.94 5.31
C LEU A 183 11.92 1.90 5.79
N ALA A 184 11.94 3.15 5.30
CA ALA A 184 12.94 4.15 5.68
C ALA A 184 12.96 4.47 7.18
N ASN A 185 11.82 4.26 7.88
CA ASN A 185 11.66 4.56 9.30
C ASN A 185 11.50 3.31 10.18
N ALA A 186 11.61 2.10 9.63
CA ALA A 186 11.54 0.88 10.40
C ALA A 186 12.77 0.75 11.32
N ASP A 187 12.55 0.49 12.61
CA ASP A 187 13.64 0.06 13.48
C ASP A 187 14.05 -1.36 13.06
N HIS A 188 15.21 -1.45 12.39
CA HIS A 188 15.86 -2.69 11.97
C HIS A 188 15.85 -3.80 13.03
N LYS A 189 15.76 -3.49 14.34
CA LYS A 189 15.71 -4.49 15.42
C LYS A 189 14.33 -5.10 15.68
N THR A 190 13.24 -4.44 15.30
CA THR A 190 11.85 -4.90 15.56
C THR A 190 11.23 -5.67 14.38
N TRP A 191 11.82 -5.57 13.19
CA TRP A 191 11.31 -6.16 11.95
C TRP A 191 11.70 -7.63 11.70
N PHE A 192 12.32 -8.34 12.65
CA PHE A 192 12.73 -9.75 12.43
C PHE A 192 11.63 -10.77 12.77
N GLY A 193 10.41 -10.57 12.24
CA GLY A 193 9.33 -11.57 12.22
C GLY A 193 9.06 -12.10 10.80
N ARG A 194 8.50 -13.31 10.66
CA ARG A 194 8.20 -13.92 9.34
C ARG A 194 7.35 -13.02 8.42
N SER A 195 6.39 -12.26 8.96
CA SER A 195 5.57 -11.31 8.17
C SER A 195 6.38 -10.12 7.67
N ALA A 196 7.35 -9.64 8.46
CA ALA A 196 8.16 -8.48 8.12
C ALA A 196 9.22 -8.78 7.04
N VAL A 197 9.67 -10.03 6.90
CA VAL A 197 10.47 -10.45 5.73
C VAL A 197 9.64 -10.39 4.44
N LEU A 198 8.36 -10.77 4.51
CA LEU A 198 7.47 -10.74 3.34
C LEU A 198 7.16 -9.29 2.94
N GLU A 199 6.87 -8.41 3.91
CA GLU A 199 6.69 -6.98 3.67
C GLU A 199 7.98 -6.32 3.16
N PHE A 200 9.14 -6.67 3.70
CA PHE A 200 10.43 -6.18 3.22
C PHE A 200 10.70 -6.53 1.76
N VAL A 201 10.47 -7.79 1.36
CA VAL A 201 10.61 -8.23 -0.04
C VAL A 201 9.60 -7.52 -0.95
N LEU A 202 8.38 -7.31 -0.45
CA LEU A 202 7.34 -6.53 -1.13
C LEU A 202 7.81 -5.10 -1.40
N VAL A 203 8.28 -4.39 -0.37
CA VAL A 203 8.79 -3.03 -0.51
C VAL A 203 10.00 -3.01 -1.43
N ASP A 204 10.98 -3.90 -1.23
CA ASP A 204 12.19 -4.00 -2.09
C ASP A 204 11.82 -4.21 -3.56
N SER A 205 10.80 -5.04 -3.84
CA SER A 205 10.30 -5.24 -5.20
C SER A 205 9.60 -4.00 -5.79
N MET A 206 8.90 -3.22 -4.96
CA MET A 206 8.23 -1.99 -5.38
C MET A 206 9.24 -0.86 -5.65
N VAL A 207 10.31 -0.76 -4.85
CA VAL A 207 11.39 0.21 -5.08
C VAL A 207 12.20 -0.11 -6.34
N GLN A 208 12.48 -1.39 -6.59
CA GLN A 208 13.34 -1.79 -7.70
C GLN A 208 12.64 -1.79 -9.06
N ASN A 209 11.31 -1.65 -9.11
CA ASN A 209 10.52 -1.84 -10.33
C ASN A 209 9.51 -0.72 -10.59
N ASP A 210 9.95 0.55 -10.52
CA ASP A 210 9.10 1.72 -10.79
C ASP A 210 8.35 1.62 -12.14
N VAL A 211 9.01 1.12 -13.20
CA VAL A 211 8.41 0.92 -14.54
C VAL A 211 7.18 0.00 -14.51
N VAL A 212 7.16 -0.97 -13.59
CA VAL A 212 6.09 -1.97 -13.46
C VAL A 212 4.89 -1.39 -12.74
N LEU A 213 5.12 -0.69 -11.62
CA LEU A 213 4.05 0.00 -10.89
C LEU A 213 3.39 1.07 -11.77
N ASP A 214 4.18 1.78 -12.58
CA ASP A 214 3.68 2.69 -13.60
C ASP A 214 2.84 1.97 -14.66
N ALA A 215 3.28 0.80 -15.14
CA ALA A 215 2.52 0.02 -16.11
C ALA A 215 1.20 -0.51 -15.54
N MET A 216 1.22 -0.97 -14.28
CA MET A 216 0.02 -1.35 -13.52
C MET A 216 -0.92 -0.16 -13.34
N GLY A 217 -0.38 1.01 -12.97
CA GLY A 217 -1.13 2.27 -12.81
C GLY A 217 -1.81 2.70 -14.09
N ARG A 218 -1.09 2.69 -15.22
CA ARG A 218 -1.67 2.95 -16.55
C ARG A 218 -2.77 1.95 -16.90
N ALA A 219 -2.54 0.66 -16.68
CA ALA A 219 -3.54 -0.37 -16.94
C ALA A 219 -4.83 -0.16 -16.11
N ILE A 220 -4.71 0.20 -14.83
CA ILE A 220 -5.87 0.49 -13.98
C ILE A 220 -6.56 1.80 -14.38
N ALA A 221 -5.81 2.85 -14.74
CA ALA A 221 -6.38 4.09 -15.26
C ALA A 221 -7.17 3.87 -16.57
N GLU A 222 -6.74 2.91 -17.40
CA GLU A 222 -7.45 2.43 -18.59
C GLU A 222 -8.65 1.51 -18.26
N GLY A 223 -8.89 1.19 -16.98
CA GLY A 223 -9.93 0.26 -16.54
C GLY A 223 -9.61 -1.22 -16.82
N ASN A 224 -8.35 -1.56 -17.12
CA ASN A 224 -7.92 -2.89 -17.52
C ASN A 224 -7.24 -3.64 -16.36
N VAL A 225 -8.06 -4.22 -15.48
CA VAL A 225 -7.61 -5.00 -14.31
C VAL A 225 -6.77 -6.22 -14.71
N GLU A 226 -7.09 -6.88 -15.82
CA GLU A 226 -6.34 -8.05 -16.27
C GLU A 226 -4.94 -7.68 -16.78
N LYS A 227 -4.81 -6.59 -17.54
CA LYS A 227 -3.50 -6.05 -17.93
C LYS A 227 -2.68 -5.65 -16.70
N CYS A 228 -3.29 -5.06 -15.67
CA CYS A 228 -2.61 -4.80 -14.40
C CYS A 228 -2.05 -6.07 -13.77
N LYS A 229 -2.84 -7.17 -13.71
CA LYS A 229 -2.37 -8.46 -13.19
C LYS A 229 -1.23 -9.04 -14.02
N VAL A 230 -1.29 -8.91 -15.35
CA VAL A 230 -0.22 -9.36 -16.26
C VAL A 230 1.08 -8.59 -15.99
N GLU A 231 1.03 -7.27 -15.85
CA GLU A 231 2.22 -6.47 -15.52
C GLU A 231 2.76 -6.81 -14.13
N ALA A 232 1.90 -7.01 -13.12
CA ALA A 232 2.32 -7.43 -11.79
C ALA A 232 3.08 -8.77 -11.79
N ARG A 233 2.62 -9.74 -12.59
CA ARG A 233 3.23 -11.08 -12.71
C ARG A 233 4.58 -11.09 -13.40
N ARG A 234 4.88 -10.12 -14.27
CA ARG A 234 6.16 -10.06 -14.99
C ARG A 234 7.37 -9.79 -14.08
N THR A 235 7.11 -9.36 -12.85
CA THR A 235 8.12 -8.76 -11.95
C THR A 235 8.35 -9.61 -10.72
N VAL A 236 7.35 -10.39 -10.31
CA VAL A 236 7.43 -11.28 -9.15
C VAL A 236 7.88 -12.66 -9.60
N GLY A 237 9.19 -12.86 -9.65
CA GLY A 237 9.78 -14.19 -9.83
C GLY A 237 9.33 -15.16 -8.72
N VAL A 238 8.46 -16.09 -9.07
CA VAL A 238 8.24 -17.44 -8.49
C VAL A 238 7.72 -17.56 -7.03
N PHE A 239 7.67 -16.54 -6.16
CA PHE A 239 7.25 -16.79 -4.75
C PHE A 239 6.23 -15.86 -4.06
N THR A 240 5.61 -14.87 -4.71
CA THR A 240 4.48 -14.11 -4.09
C THR A 240 3.32 -13.79 -5.04
N SER A 241 3.23 -14.50 -6.18
CA SER A 241 2.29 -14.26 -7.29
C SER A 241 0.81 -14.48 -7.00
N ASP A 242 0.41 -14.71 -5.74
CA ASP A 242 -0.99 -14.85 -5.34
C ASP A 242 -1.43 -13.72 -4.39
N GLY A 243 -0.51 -12.96 -3.81
CA GLY A 243 -0.83 -11.96 -2.78
C GLY A 243 -1.00 -10.54 -3.31
N LEU A 244 -0.05 -10.11 -4.15
CA LEU A 244 0.07 -8.74 -4.65
C LEU A 244 -0.88 -8.49 -5.83
N ASP A 245 -0.88 -9.37 -6.82
CA ASP A 245 -1.62 -9.22 -8.08
C ASP A 245 -3.12 -9.54 -7.93
N ALA A 246 -3.47 -10.59 -7.17
CA ALA A 246 -4.85 -11.06 -7.03
C ALA A 246 -5.73 -10.06 -6.27
N SER A 247 -5.15 -9.26 -5.38
CA SER A 247 -5.90 -8.39 -4.46
C SER A 247 -5.76 -6.90 -4.78
N LEU A 248 -4.56 -6.38 -5.12
CA LEU A 248 -4.38 -4.95 -5.34
C LEU A 248 -5.02 -4.44 -6.65
N CYS A 249 -4.81 -5.11 -7.78
CA CYS A 249 -5.36 -4.67 -9.07
C CYS A 249 -6.90 -4.50 -9.04
N PRO A 250 -7.70 -5.48 -8.56
CA PRO A 250 -9.16 -5.30 -8.48
C PRO A 250 -9.57 -4.25 -7.44
N MET A 251 -8.86 -4.12 -6.31
CA MET A 251 -9.14 -3.08 -5.32
C MET A 251 -8.91 -1.68 -5.89
N MET A 252 -7.75 -1.44 -6.52
CA MET A 252 -7.44 -0.16 -7.16
C MET A 252 -8.36 0.13 -8.35
N GLY A 253 -8.73 -0.91 -9.11
CA GLY A 253 -9.75 -0.80 -10.16
C GLY A 253 -11.10 -0.31 -9.62
N THR A 254 -11.50 -0.74 -8.41
CA THR A 254 -12.73 -0.27 -7.75
C THR A 254 -12.63 1.22 -7.37
N VAL A 255 -11.47 1.66 -6.87
CA VAL A 255 -11.23 3.07 -6.53
C VAL A 255 -11.33 3.96 -7.78
N VAL A 256 -10.64 3.58 -8.86
CA VAL A 256 -10.67 4.33 -10.14
C VAL A 256 -12.07 4.32 -10.75
N HIS A 257 -12.75 3.18 -10.76
CA HIS A 257 -14.13 3.09 -11.25
C HIS A 257 -15.08 4.02 -10.48
N THR A 258 -14.95 4.05 -9.15
CA THR A 258 -15.77 4.93 -8.30
C THR A 258 -15.47 6.40 -8.57
N SER A 259 -14.20 6.76 -8.72
CA SER A 259 -13.80 8.13 -9.07
C SER A 259 -14.40 8.57 -10.40
N ARG A 260 -14.29 7.72 -11.42
CA ARG A 260 -14.89 7.99 -12.74
C ARG A 260 -16.41 8.17 -12.65
N ARG A 261 -17.12 7.30 -11.92
CA ARG A 261 -18.57 7.43 -11.71
C ARG A 261 -18.94 8.72 -10.96
N LEU A 262 -18.13 9.15 -9.99
CA LEU A 262 -18.32 10.41 -9.28
C LEU A 262 -18.17 11.60 -10.23
N GLU A 263 -17.15 11.58 -11.09
CA GLU A 263 -16.93 12.61 -12.12
C GLU A 263 -18.08 12.64 -13.15
N GLU A 264 -18.47 11.48 -13.68
CA GLU A 264 -19.61 11.33 -14.60
C GLU A 264 -20.90 11.89 -13.97
N THR A 265 -21.17 11.57 -12.70
CA THR A 265 -22.34 12.09 -11.96
C THR A 265 -22.28 13.61 -11.82
N ARG A 266 -21.11 14.18 -11.49
CA ARG A 266 -20.94 15.64 -11.40
C ARG A 266 -21.14 16.32 -12.74
N SER A 267 -20.59 15.76 -13.81
CA SER A 267 -20.75 16.29 -15.16
C SER A 267 -22.21 16.26 -15.58
N ALA A 268 -22.94 15.18 -15.29
CA ALA A 268 -24.38 15.10 -15.54
C ALA A 268 -25.16 16.17 -14.74
N LEU A 269 -24.84 16.34 -13.45
CA LEU A 269 -25.47 17.38 -12.62
C LEU A 269 -25.11 18.80 -13.05
N ALA A 270 -23.96 19.03 -13.68
CA ALA A 270 -23.58 20.34 -14.22
C ALA A 270 -24.29 20.65 -15.55
N ASN A 271 -24.46 19.64 -16.40
CA ASN A 271 -24.93 19.80 -17.78
C ASN A 271 -26.42 19.53 -18.01
N ALA A 272 -27.18 19.04 -17.01
CA ALA A 272 -28.63 18.92 -17.16
C ALA A 272 -29.26 20.30 -17.42
N ASP A 273 -30.14 20.41 -18.40
CA ASP A 273 -30.78 21.70 -18.71
C ASP A 273 -31.76 22.12 -17.59
N PRO A 274 -31.96 23.43 -17.37
CA PRO A 274 -32.97 23.96 -16.48
C PRO A 274 -34.32 24.03 -17.20
N TRP A 275 -34.97 22.89 -17.42
CA TRP A 275 -36.35 22.86 -17.93
C TRP A 275 -37.35 22.73 -16.78
#